data_AF-N9WIG5-F1
#
_entry.id   AF-N9WIG5-F1
#
_cell.length_a   1.000
_cell.length_b   1.000
_cell.length_c   1.000
_cell.angle_alpha   90.00
_cell.angle_beta   90.00
_cell.angle_gamma   90.00
#
_symmetry.space_group_name_H-M   'P 1'
#
loop_
_entity.id
_entity.type
_entity.pdbx_description
1 polymer ?
#
loop_
_entity_poly.entity_id
_entity_poly.type
_entity_poly.pdbx_seq_one_letter_code
_entity_poly.pdbx_strand_id
1 'polypeptide(L)' 'MIDNFAIALTHVLMAIALWRLLHRDDLDREVGPRMLWQQQRDAERMAAMAAEAAEDRRSDA' A
#
# COMPACT_ATOMS: atom_id res chain seq x y z
N MET A 1 5.08 -35.12 -29.60
CA MET A 1 5.35 -33.70 -29.91
C MET A 1 5.33 -32.91 -28.61
N ILE A 2 6.44 -32.97 -27.87
CA ILE A 2 6.58 -32.23 -26.62
C ILE A 2 6.90 -30.75 -26.88
N ASP A 3 7.26 -30.44 -28.13
CA ASP A 3 7.56 -29.09 -28.63
C ASP A 3 6.36 -28.15 -28.45
N ASN A 4 5.15 -28.64 -28.72
CA ASN A 4 3.91 -27.88 -28.47
C ASN A 4 3.65 -27.66 -26.98
N PHE A 5 4.09 -28.58 -26.12
CA PHE A 5 3.95 -28.44 -24.68
C PHE A 5 4.89 -27.38 -24.14
N ALA A 6 6.15 -27.34 -24.62
CA ALA A 6 7.12 -26.31 -24.23
C ALA A 6 6.66 -24.91 -24.67
N ILE A 7 6.09 -24.79 -25.88
CA ILE A 7 5.52 -23.55 -26.38
C ILE A 7 4.30 -23.15 -25.55
N ALA A 8 3.34 -24.07 -25.33
CA ALA A 8 2.16 -23.78 -24.52
C ALA A 8 2.54 -23.37 -23.08
N LEU A 9 3.51 -24.07 -22.48
CA LEU A 9 4.00 -23.80 -21.13
C LEU A 9 4.60 -22.40 -21.01
N THR A 10 5.47 -22.01 -21.94
CA THR A 10 6.08 -20.68 -21.94
C THR A 10 5.04 -19.58 -22.13
N HIS A 11 4.06 -19.78 -23.01
CA HIS A 11 2.96 -18.83 -23.23
C HIS A 11 2.06 -18.71 -22.00
N VAL A 12 1.73 -19.83 -21.35
CA VAL A 12 0.94 -19.84 -20.11
C VAL A 12 1.69 -19.14 -18.99
N LEU A 13 2.99 -19.39 -18.82
CA LEU A 13 3.81 -18.69 -17.82
C LEU A 13 3.88 -17.18 -18.09
N MET A 14 4.04 -16.77 -19.35
CA MET A 14 3.99 -15.36 -19.73
C MET A 14 2.62 -14.73 -19.49
N ALA A 15 1.54 -15.43 -19.85
CA ALA A 15 0.17 -14.96 -19.61
C ALA A 15 -0.13 -14.82 -18.11
N ILE A 16 0.34 -15.76 -17.28
CA ILE A 16 0.20 -15.70 -15.82
C ILE A 16 1.02 -14.56 -15.23
N ALA A 17 2.27 -14.36 -15.69
CA ALA A 17 3.09 -13.25 -15.24
C ALA A 17 2.45 -11.90 -15.58
N LEU A 18 1.90 -11.77 -16.79
CA LEU A 18 1.20 -10.56 -17.23
C LEU A 18 -0.11 -10.35 -16.44
N TRP A 19 -0.90 -11.40 -16.24
CA TRP A 19 -2.10 -11.37 -15.41
C TRP A 19 -1.78 -10.94 -13.99
N ARG A 20 -0.75 -11.54 -13.37
CA ARG A 20 -0.31 -11.22 -12.02
C ARG A 20 0.26 -9.81 -11.91
N LEU A 21 0.88 -9.28 -12.97
CA LEU A 21 1.37 -7.90 -13.01
C LEU A 21 0.23 -6.89 -13.14
N LEU A 22 -0.77 -7.17 -13.97
CA LEU A 22 -1.95 -6.32 -14.12
C LEU A 22 -2.86 -6.36 -12.88
N HIS A 23 -3.06 -7.55 -12.29
CA HIS A 23 -3.80 -7.73 -11.03
C HIS A 23 -2.92 -7.53 -9.80
N ARG A 24 -1.73 -6.92 -9.96
CA ARG A 24 -0.87 -6.67 -8.82
C ARG A 24 -1.48 -5.53 -8.00
N ASP A 25 -2.12 -5.90 -6.89
CA ASP A 25 -2.63 -4.98 -5.86
C ASP A 25 -1.58 -3.97 -5.37
N ASP A 26 -0.29 -4.23 -5.57
CA ASP A 26 0.81 -3.34 -5.16
C ASP A 26 0.98 -2.11 -6.08
N LEU A 27 0.57 -2.19 -7.36
CA LEU A 27 0.54 -1.02 -8.25
C LEU A 27 -0.79 -0.27 -8.11
N ASP A 28 -1.87 -0.98 -7.81
CA ASP A 28 -3.18 -0.39 -7.51
C ASP A 28 -3.21 0.29 -6.12
N ARG A 29 -2.24 -0.06 -5.26
CA ARG A 29 -1.97 0.60 -3.98
C ARG A 29 -1.04 1.80 -4.15
N GLU A 30 -1.28 2.61 -5.19
CA GLU A 30 -0.89 4.00 -5.12
C GLU A 30 -1.75 4.66 -4.03
N VAL A 31 -1.19 4.77 -2.81
CA VAL A 31 -1.70 5.72 -1.82
C VAL A 31 -1.60 7.10 -2.45
N GLY A 32 -2.66 7.50 -3.14
CA GLY A 32 -2.65 8.72 -3.94
C GLY A 32 -2.14 9.88 -3.09
N PRO A 33 -1.48 10.90 -3.68
CA PRO A 33 -0.84 11.98 -2.93
C PRO A 33 -1.78 12.66 -1.91
N ARG A 34 -3.10 12.64 -2.17
CA ARG A 34 -4.12 13.10 -1.22
C ARG A 34 -4.22 12.24 0.05
N MET A 35 -4.08 10.93 -0.07
CA MET A 35 -4.15 9.98 1.05
C MET A 35 -2.89 10.05 1.92
N LEU A 36 -1.71 10.25 1.30
CA LEU A 36 -0.47 10.56 2.01
C LEU A 36 -0.55 11.90 2.75
N TRP A 37 -1.10 12.94 2.11
CA TRP A 37 -1.32 14.24 2.74
C TRP A 37 -2.33 14.17 3.89
N GLN A 38 -3.42 13.42 3.74
CA GLN A 38 -4.38 13.16 4.81
C GLN A 38 -3.74 12.42 5.98
N GLN A 39 -2.95 11.38 5.71
CA GLN A 39 -2.25 10.61 6.74
C GLN A 39 -1.29 11.50 7.56
N GLN A 40 -0.57 12.42 6.92
CA GLN A 40 0.27 13.39 7.65
C GLN A 40 -0.57 14.31 8.55
N ARG A 41 -1.69 14.83 8.04
CA ARG A 41 -2.57 15.70 8.85
C ARG A 41 -3.22 14.98 10.01
N ASP A 42 -3.59 13.72 9.84
CA ASP A 42 -4.16 12.91 10.91
C ASP A 42 -3.09 12.58 11.96
N ALA A 43 -1.85 12.33 11.53
CA ALA A 43 -0.71 12.16 12.43
C ALA A 43 -0.41 13.45 13.22
N GLU A 44 -0.45 14.62 12.58
CA GLU A 44 -0.30 15.93 13.24
C GLU A 44 -1.41 16.17 14.26
N ARG A 45 -2.66 15.86 13.93
CA ARG A 45 -3.79 15.98 14.87
C ARG A 45 -3.64 15.05 16.07
N MET A 46 -3.22 13.81 15.83
CA MET A 46 -2.94 12.86 16.91
C MET A 46 -1.79 13.35 17.80
N ALA A 47 -0.75 13.92 17.22
CA ALA A 47 0.37 14.51 17.98
C ALA A 47 -0.08 15.73 18.80
N ALA A 48 -0.94 16.59 18.24
CA ALA A 48 -1.52 17.72 18.95
C ALA A 48 -2.39 17.27 20.14
N MET A 49 -3.27 16.29 19.93
CA MET A 49 -4.08 15.71 21.01
C MET A 49 -3.22 15.03 22.09
N ALA A 50 -2.13 14.36 21.69
CA ALA A 50 -1.20 13.75 22.63
C ALA A 50 -0.39 14.80 23.41
N ALA A 51 -0.04 15.92 22.79
CA ALA A 51 0.62 17.04 23.45
C ALA A 51 -0.31 17.73 24.46
N GLU A 52 -1.56 17.99 24.08
CA GLU A 52 -2.60 18.53 24.96
C GLU A 52 -2.85 17.61 26.16
N ALA A 53 -3.01 16.30 25.94
CA ALA A 53 -3.16 15.32 27.02
C ALA A 53 -1.90 15.16 27.91
N ALA A 54 -0.71 15.55 27.41
CA ALA A 54 0.50 15.59 28.22
C ALA A 54 0.59 16.88 29.04
N GLU A 55 0.04 17.99 28.53
CA GLU A 55 -0.04 19.27 29.21
C GLU A 55 -1.07 19.24 30.34
N ASP A 56 -2.25 18.66 30.11
CA ASP A 56 -3.27 18.43 31.15
C ASP A 56 -2.70 17.61 32.31
N ARG A 57 -2.04 16.48 32.01
CA ARG A 57 -1.37 15.66 33.03
C ARG A 57 -0.25 16.37 33.79
N ARG A 58 0.38 17.38 33.19
CA ARG A 58 1.38 18.22 33.85
C ARG A 58 0.72 19.29 34.72
N SER A 59 -0.45 19.80 34.35
CA SER A 59 -1.20 20.77 35.15
C SER A 59 -1.82 20.15 36.40
N ASP A 60 -2.13 18.84 36.37
CA ASP A 60 -2.71 18.10 37.49
C ASP A 60 -1.69 17.65 38.57
N ALA A 61 -0.39 17.84 38.31
CA ALA A 61 0.72 17.41 39.18
C ALA A 61 1.37 18.59 39.94
#